data_AF-A0A916JKR6-F1
#
_entry.id   AF-A0A916JKR6-F1
#
_cell.length_a   1.000
_cell.length_b   1.000
_cell.length_c   1.000
_cell.angle_alpha   90.00
_cell.angle_beta   90.00
_cell.angle_gamma   90.00
#
_symmetry.space_group_name_H-M   'P 1'
#
loop_
_entity.id
_entity.type
_entity.pdbx_description
1 polymer ?
#
loop_
_entity_poly.entity_id
_entity_poly.type
_entity_poly.pdbx_seq_one_letter_code
_entity_poly.pdbx_strand_id
1 'polypeptide(L)'
;MKDQLEINQGEIKLTFNESHKGKVYLSDLGLKSAGLDLEAGLLRFVIDIKNLDQVHFAAVPTIEFTYTEEMGETHWQCDFNGTMIADKLDHHGHSTVILLKRNGIEELIQRHENTMIVHAEFPKPAVIDPEKSYIALF
;
A
#
# COMPACT_ATOMS: atom_id res chain seq x y z
N MET A 1 -18.51 3.95 -9.51
CA MET A 1 -18.28 5.00 -8.48
C MET A 1 -16.83 5.42 -8.60
N LYS A 2 -16.49 6.69 -8.33
CA LYS A 2 -15.08 7.10 -8.30
C LYS A 2 -14.44 6.69 -6.99
N ASP A 3 -13.20 6.24 -7.02
CA ASP A 3 -12.40 5.94 -5.84
C ASP A 3 -12.29 7.15 -4.91
N GLN A 4 -12.15 6.85 -3.62
CA GLN A 4 -12.12 7.85 -2.56
C GLN A 4 -10.78 7.83 -1.86
N LEU A 5 -10.25 9.02 -1.59
CA LEU A 5 -9.00 9.23 -0.88
C LEU A 5 -9.28 10.10 0.35
N GLU A 6 -8.84 9.62 1.50
CA GLU A 6 -8.89 10.33 2.78
C GLU A 6 -7.48 10.37 3.37
N ILE A 7 -7.01 11.57 3.72
CA ILE A 7 -5.70 11.77 4.35
C ILE A 7 -5.95 12.27 5.77
N ASN A 8 -5.55 11.47 6.75
CA ASN A 8 -5.60 11.75 8.17
C ASN A 8 -4.17 11.86 8.72
N GLN A 9 -4.02 12.38 9.93
CA GLN A 9 -2.70 12.48 10.55
C GLN A 9 -2.12 11.07 10.80
N GLY A 10 -1.06 10.71 10.07
CA GLY A 10 -0.40 9.41 10.16
C GLY A 10 -1.12 8.26 9.46
N GLU A 11 -2.25 8.53 8.77
CA GLU A 11 -3.01 7.51 8.05
C GLU A 11 -3.50 8.02 6.69
N ILE A 12 -3.25 7.23 5.65
CA ILE A 12 -3.80 7.45 4.32
C ILE A 12 -4.77 6.31 4.04
N LYS A 13 -6.03 6.66 3.77
CA LYS A 13 -7.07 5.70 3.46
C LYS A 13 -7.55 5.87 2.03
N LEU A 14 -7.56 4.76 1.31
CA LEU A 14 -7.97 4.65 -0.07
C LEU A 14 -9.13 3.67 -0.16
N THR A 15 -10.17 4.03 -0.91
CA THR A 15 -11.28 3.12 -1.22
C THR A 15 -11.37 2.89 -2.72
N PHE A 16 -11.06 1.67 -3.13
CA PHE A 16 -11.32 1.14 -4.47
C PHE A 16 -12.75 0.64 -4.55
N ASN A 17 -13.56 1.25 -5.43
CA ASN A 17 -14.94 0.81 -5.62
C ASN A 17 -15.08 -0.35 -6.61
N GLU A 18 -14.03 -0.60 -7.38
CA GLU A 18 -13.89 -1.70 -8.33
C GLU A 18 -12.44 -2.21 -8.35
N SER A 19 -12.22 -3.38 -8.95
CA SER A 19 -10.87 -3.93 -9.13
C SER A 19 -10.09 -3.15 -10.20
N HIS A 20 -8.89 -2.70 -9.85
CA HIS A 20 -7.94 -2.12 -10.80
C HIS A 20 -6.97 -3.18 -11.32
N LYS A 21 -6.73 -3.17 -12.63
CA LYS A 21 -5.76 -4.09 -13.27
C LYS A 21 -4.42 -3.40 -13.43
N GLY A 22 -3.34 -4.09 -13.08
CA GLY A 22 -1.98 -3.59 -13.23
C GLY A 22 -1.58 -2.56 -12.17
N LYS A 23 -0.61 -1.71 -12.51
CA LYS A 23 -0.06 -0.70 -11.59
C LYS A 23 -0.99 0.51 -11.50
N VAL A 24 -1.38 0.85 -10.28
CA VAL A 24 -2.06 2.09 -9.94
C VAL A 24 -1.08 2.95 -9.14
N TYR A 25 -0.62 4.05 -9.73
CA TYR A 25 0.29 4.96 -9.04
C TYR A 25 -0.48 5.80 -8.01
N LEU A 26 0.17 6.16 -6.91
CA LEU A 26 -0.46 6.98 -5.88
C LEU A 26 -0.87 8.35 -6.43
N SER A 27 -0.10 8.91 -7.37
CA SER A 27 -0.43 10.15 -8.07
C SER A 27 -1.75 10.08 -8.85
N ASP A 28 -2.06 8.92 -9.45
CA ASP A 28 -3.29 8.71 -10.24
C ASP A 28 -4.54 8.72 -9.34
N LEU A 29 -4.35 8.45 -8.04
CA LEU A 29 -5.38 8.47 -7.01
C LEU A 29 -5.58 9.85 -6.40
N GLY A 30 -4.81 10.84 -6.85
CA GLY A 30 -4.88 12.22 -6.37
C GLY A 30 -3.98 12.52 -5.18
N LEU A 31 -3.12 11.58 -4.76
CA LEU A 31 -2.08 11.84 -3.77
C LEU A 31 -1.02 12.76 -4.38
N LYS A 32 -0.66 13.80 -3.63
CA LYS A 32 0.43 14.73 -3.97
C LYS A 32 1.51 14.59 -2.92
N SER A 33 2.74 14.91 -3.28
CA SER A 33 3.87 14.84 -2.34
C SER A 33 3.63 15.70 -1.09
N ALA A 34 2.96 16.85 -1.25
CA ALA A 34 2.51 17.68 -0.13
C ALA A 34 1.42 16.94 0.67
N GLY A 35 1.76 16.52 1.91
CA GLY A 35 0.87 15.73 2.77
C GLY A 35 1.27 14.25 2.88
N LEU A 36 2.39 13.84 2.28
CA LEU A 36 3.01 12.53 2.46
C LEU A 36 4.30 12.60 3.27
N ASP A 37 4.38 13.61 4.13
CA ASP A 37 5.48 13.86 5.06
C ASP A 37 5.26 13.03 6.33
N LEU A 38 6.04 11.97 6.49
CA LEU A 38 6.00 11.07 7.63
C LEU A 38 6.91 11.62 8.74
N GLU A 39 6.49 12.70 9.41
CA GLU A 39 7.32 13.39 10.42
C GLU A 39 7.77 12.48 11.58
N ALA A 40 6.93 11.53 11.98
CA ALA A 40 7.26 10.56 13.02
C ALA A 40 7.95 9.28 12.49
N GLY A 41 8.19 9.19 11.17
CA GLY A 41 8.69 7.98 10.52
C GLY A 41 7.69 6.83 10.52
N LEU A 42 6.38 7.11 10.69
CA LEU A 42 5.34 6.09 10.74
C LEU A 42 4.36 6.28 9.59
N LEU A 43 4.04 5.20 8.88
CA LEU A 43 3.02 5.15 7.84
C LEU A 43 1.96 4.12 8.22
N ARG A 44 0.69 4.52 8.14
CA ARG A 44 -0.44 3.59 8.01
C ARG A 44 -1.17 3.85 6.71
N PHE A 45 -1.13 2.92 5.78
CA PHE A 45 -1.81 3.01 4.49
C PHE A 45 -2.91 1.96 4.41
N VAL A 46 -4.17 2.38 4.29
CA VAL A 46 -5.34 1.52 4.28
C VAL A 46 -5.95 1.51 2.88
N ILE A 47 -6.24 0.32 2.36
CA ILE A 47 -6.90 0.13 1.08
C ILE A 47 -8.16 -0.71 1.31
N ASP A 48 -9.33 -0.07 1.26
CA ASP A 48 -10.61 -0.76 1.22
C ASP A 48 -10.96 -1.07 -0.23
N ILE A 49 -11.22 -2.34 -0.53
CA ILE A 49 -11.58 -2.80 -1.87
C ILE A 49 -12.99 -3.37 -1.83
N LYS A 50 -13.90 -2.70 -2.52
CA LYS A 50 -15.31 -3.08 -2.60
C LYS A 50 -15.56 -3.89 -3.86
N ASN A 51 -16.49 -4.84 -3.76
CA ASN A 51 -17.02 -5.61 -4.89
C ASN A 51 -15.94 -6.28 -5.74
N LEU A 52 -15.03 -7.02 -5.10
CA LEU A 52 -14.09 -7.88 -5.82
C LEU A 52 -14.82 -9.08 -6.41
N ASP A 53 -15.14 -9.01 -7.71
CA ASP A 53 -15.60 -10.14 -8.49
C ASP A 53 -14.40 -10.92 -9.03
N GLN A 54 -14.42 -12.25 -8.88
CA GLN A 54 -13.45 -13.22 -9.41
C GLN A 54 -11.98 -12.72 -9.47
N VAL A 55 -11.25 -12.97 -8.39
CA VAL A 55 -9.85 -12.60 -8.28
C VAL A 55 -8.98 -13.49 -9.16
N HIS A 56 -8.39 -12.91 -10.19
CA HIS A 56 -7.40 -13.59 -11.02
C HIS A 56 -6.13 -12.77 -11.04
N PHE A 57 -5.14 -13.23 -10.29
CA PHE A 57 -3.81 -12.64 -10.24
C PHE A 57 -3.06 -12.98 -11.52
N ALA A 58 -2.84 -11.98 -12.38
CA ALA A 58 -1.97 -12.12 -13.55
C ALA A 58 -0.49 -12.22 -13.16
N ALA A 59 -0.12 -11.61 -12.02
CA ALA A 59 1.22 -11.59 -11.45
C ALA A 59 1.16 -11.60 -9.91
N VAL A 60 2.32 -11.62 -9.26
CA VAL A 60 2.41 -11.52 -7.79
C VAL A 60 1.95 -10.13 -7.36
N PRO A 61 0.98 -10.03 -6.44
CA PRO A 61 0.53 -8.73 -5.93
C PRO A 61 1.69 -8.00 -5.28
N THR A 62 1.88 -6.74 -5.67
CA THR A 62 3.07 -5.96 -5.33
C THR A 62 2.67 -4.56 -4.91
N ILE A 63 3.32 -4.06 -3.86
CA ILE A 63 3.24 -2.66 -3.46
C ILE A 63 4.66 -2.10 -3.44
N GLU A 64 4.86 -0.94 -4.04
CA GLU A 64 6.13 -0.25 -4.03
C GLU A 64 5.96 1.16 -3.48
N PHE A 65 6.73 1.47 -2.45
CA PHE A 65 6.84 2.82 -1.91
C PHE A 65 8.24 3.34 -2.22
N THR A 66 8.28 4.47 -2.94
CA THR A 66 9.51 5.25 -3.14
C THR A 66 9.46 6.46 -2.23
N TYR A 67 10.60 6.83 -1.67
CA TYR A 67 10.74 7.95 -0.74
C TYR A 67 12.02 8.73 -1.04
N THR A 68 12.00 10.02 -0.70
CA THR A 68 13.02 10.98 -1.15
C THR A 68 14.36 10.77 -0.45
N GLU A 69 14.32 10.47 0.85
CA GLU A 69 15.50 10.32 1.68
C GLU A 69 16.11 8.93 1.53
N GLU A 70 17.43 8.85 1.67
CA GLU A 70 18.09 7.55 1.82
C GLU A 70 17.82 7.02 3.21
N MET A 71 17.17 5.85 3.30
CA MET A 71 16.84 5.21 4.56
C MET A 71 17.82 4.10 4.86
N GLY A 72 18.10 3.93 6.16
CA GLY A 72 18.66 2.68 6.67
C GLY A 72 17.58 1.60 6.71
N GLU A 73 17.54 0.86 7.81
CA GLU A 73 16.56 -0.21 7.97
C GLU A 73 15.14 0.36 8.12
N THR A 74 14.23 -0.08 7.25
CA THR A 74 12.79 0.17 7.33
C THR A 74 12.07 -1.15 7.58
N HIS A 75 11.01 -1.11 8.37
CA HIS A 75 10.18 -2.27 8.67
C HIS A 75 8.80 -2.08 8.05
N TRP A 76 8.33 -3.11 7.35
CA TRP A 76 7.08 -3.11 6.61
C TRP A 76 6.24 -4.32 6.99
N GLN A 77 4.99 -4.07 7.35
CA GLN A 77 4.01 -5.11 7.61
C GLN A 77 2.78 -4.88 6.72
N CYS A 78 2.30 -5.93 6.08
CA CYS A 78 1.05 -5.88 5.33
C CYS A 78 0.07 -6.90 5.88
N ASP A 79 -1.10 -6.41 6.26
CA ASP A 79 -2.23 -7.21 6.69
C ASP A 79 -3.32 -7.17 5.63
N PHE A 80 -3.99 -8.30 5.41
CA PHE A 80 -5.15 -8.39 4.54
C PHE A 80 -6.28 -9.08 5.30
N ASN A 81 -7.44 -8.43 5.37
CA ASN A 81 -8.61 -8.85 6.14
C ASN A 81 -8.25 -9.28 7.58
N GLY A 82 -7.35 -8.53 8.23
CA GLY A 82 -6.92 -8.75 9.62
C GLY A 82 -5.86 -9.84 9.81
N THR A 83 -5.33 -10.44 8.73
CA THR A 83 -4.27 -11.44 8.79
C THR A 83 -3.00 -10.90 8.13
N MET A 84 -1.86 -11.03 8.81
CA MET A 84 -0.56 -10.64 8.26
C MET A 84 -0.16 -11.52 7.07
N ILE A 85 0.01 -10.89 5.90
CA ILE A 85 0.39 -11.55 4.65
C ILE A 85 1.82 -11.22 4.21
N ALA A 86 2.42 -10.15 4.73
CA ALA A 86 3.83 -9.85 4.55
C ALA A 86 4.42 -9.17 5.78
N ASP A 87 5.69 -9.48 6.05
CA ASP A 87 6.54 -8.85 7.06
C ASP A 87 7.94 -8.78 6.45
N LYS A 88 8.48 -7.57 6.29
CA LYS A 88 9.70 -7.30 5.54
C LYS A 88 10.54 -6.24 6.24
N LEU A 89 11.81 -6.57 6.44
CA LEU A 89 12.87 -5.59 6.69
C LEU A 89 13.55 -5.24 5.36
N ASP A 90 13.81 -3.96 5.16
CA ASP A 90 14.59 -3.46 4.03
C ASP A 90 15.73 -2.59 4.57
N HIS A 91 16.97 -2.99 4.34
CA HIS A 91 18.11 -2.49 5.12
C HIS A 91 18.64 -1.14 4.64
N HIS A 92 18.49 -0.81 3.37
CA HIS A 92 19.01 0.43 2.83
C HIS A 92 18.45 0.77 1.45
N GLY A 93 18.01 2.01 1.23
CA GLY A 93 17.60 2.46 -0.10
C GLY A 93 16.70 3.68 -0.09
N HIS A 94 16.13 3.97 -1.27
CA HIS A 94 15.12 5.02 -1.51
C HIS A 94 13.74 4.45 -1.85
N SER A 95 13.60 3.13 -1.84
CA SER A 95 12.34 2.48 -2.10
C SER A 95 12.30 1.10 -1.46
N THR A 96 11.08 0.65 -1.19
CA THR A 96 10.83 -0.72 -0.77
C THR A 96 9.75 -1.34 -1.66
N VAL A 97 10.07 -2.51 -2.19
CA VAL A 97 9.12 -3.37 -2.93
C VAL A 97 8.66 -4.50 -2.01
N ILE A 98 7.35 -4.59 -1.81
CA ILE A 98 6.70 -5.60 -0.99
C ILE A 98 5.95 -6.56 -1.91
N LEU A 99 6.45 -7.80 -1.99
CA LEU A 99 5.77 -8.89 -2.67
C LEU A 99 4.81 -9.56 -1.68
N LEU A 100 3.51 -9.51 -1.96
CA LEU A 100 2.49 -10.03 -1.08
C LEU A 100 2.27 -11.53 -1.31
N LYS A 101 1.90 -12.26 -0.25
CA LYS A 101 1.54 -13.67 -0.35
C LYS A 101 0.21 -13.83 -1.08
N ARG A 102 0.27 -14.09 -2.39
CA ARG A 102 -0.89 -14.36 -3.26
C ARG A 102 -1.88 -15.34 -2.62
N ASN A 103 -1.42 -16.50 -2.17
CA ASN A 103 -2.29 -17.52 -1.58
C ASN A 103 -3.00 -17.00 -0.31
N GLY A 104 -2.31 -16.18 0.49
CA GLY A 104 -2.92 -15.55 1.66
C GLY A 104 -4.05 -14.60 1.29
N ILE A 105 -3.91 -13.85 0.19
CA ILE A 105 -4.99 -12.99 -0.32
C ILE A 105 -6.14 -13.85 -0.87
N GLU A 106 -5.85 -14.87 -1.68
CA GLU A 106 -6.85 -15.79 -2.26
C GLU A 106 -7.71 -16.48 -1.20
N GLU A 107 -7.11 -16.92 -0.09
CA GLU A 107 -7.81 -17.61 1.01
C GLU A 107 -8.69 -16.67 1.84
N LEU A 108 -8.32 -15.39 1.94
CA LEU A 108 -8.96 -14.41 2.82
C LEU A 108 -9.95 -13.51 2.09
N ILE A 109 -9.96 -13.53 0.75
CA ILE A 109 -10.80 -12.64 -0.05
C ILE A 109 -12.28 -12.87 0.21
N GLN A 110 -13.01 -11.77 0.38
CA GLN A 110 -14.46 -11.76 0.54
C GLN A 110 -15.09 -11.06 -0.66
N ARG A 111 -16.34 -11.42 -0.98
CA ARG A 111 -17.01 -10.91 -2.19
C ARG A 111 -17.36 -9.42 -2.13
N HIS A 112 -17.64 -8.89 -0.93
CA HIS A 112 -18.24 -7.58 -0.79
C HIS A 112 -17.24 -6.52 -0.31
N GLU A 113 -16.46 -6.83 0.71
CA GLU A 113 -15.55 -5.88 1.34
C GLU A 113 -14.25 -6.58 1.70
N ASN A 114 -13.13 -5.95 1.34
CA ASN A 114 -11.80 -6.37 1.73
C ASN A 114 -11.02 -5.16 2.20
N THR A 115 -10.12 -5.35 3.15
CA THR A 115 -9.26 -4.30 3.66
C THR A 115 -7.82 -4.80 3.68
N MET A 116 -6.94 -4.04 3.03
CA MET A 116 -5.50 -4.19 3.15
C MET A 116 -4.96 -3.04 4.00
N ILE A 117 -4.04 -3.34 4.90
CA ILE A 117 -3.38 -2.33 5.73
C ILE A 117 -1.88 -2.54 5.58
N VAL A 118 -1.17 -1.49 5.16
CA VAL A 118 0.29 -1.46 5.13
C VAL A 118 0.76 -0.54 6.24
N HIS A 119 1.64 -1.08 7.07
CA HIS A 119 2.34 -0.35 8.10
C HIS A 119 3.81 -0.24 7.70
N ALA A 120 4.39 0.94 7.92
CA ALA A 120 5.82 1.13 7.76
C ALA A 120 6.40 1.92 8.93
N GLU A 121 7.59 1.49 9.36
CA GLU A 121 8.41 2.18 10.34
C GLU A 121 9.74 2.56 9.68
N PHE A 122 10.01 3.86 9.68
CA PHE A 122 11.22 4.48 9.16
C PHE A 122 12.11 4.91 10.31
N PRO A 123 13.45 4.86 10.14
CA PRO A 123 14.39 5.25 11.19
C PRO A 123 14.46 6.77 11.41
N LYS A 124 13.85 7.56 10.52
CA LYS A 124 13.82 9.02 10.51
C LYS A 124 12.63 9.51 9.66
N PRO A 125 12.31 10.81 9.67
CA PRO A 125 11.25 11.35 8.83
C PRO A 125 11.45 11.03 7.34
N ALA A 126 10.36 10.79 6.62
CA ALA A 126 10.35 10.33 5.24
C ALA A 126 9.32 11.08 4.40
N VAL A 127 9.62 11.36 3.14
CA VAL A 127 8.65 11.91 2.19
C VAL A 127 8.42 10.91 1.06
N ILE A 128 7.19 10.37 0.97
CA ILE A 128 6.82 9.42 -0.09
C ILE A 128 6.68 10.16 -1.43
N ASP A 129 7.23 9.58 -2.50
CA ASP A 129 7.08 10.01 -3.88
C ASP A 129 5.86 9.31 -4.51
N PRO A 130 4.71 9.99 -4.69
CA PRO A 130 3.51 9.36 -5.20
C PRO A 130 3.56 9.04 -6.69
N GLU A 131 4.48 9.65 -7.46
CA GLU A 131 4.62 9.39 -8.91
C GLU A 131 5.35 8.07 -9.17
N LYS A 132 6.19 7.63 -8.23
CA LYS A 132 6.96 6.38 -8.32
C LYS A 132 6.40 5.26 -7.46
N SER A 133 5.57 5.59 -6.49
CA SER A 133 4.91 4.62 -5.62
C SER A 133 3.64 4.08 -6.28
N TYR A 134 3.45 2.77 -6.26
CA TYR A 134 2.27 2.13 -6.86
C TYR A 134 1.80 0.90 -6.10
N ILE A 135 0.55 0.54 -6.39
CA ILE A 135 -0.13 -0.66 -5.92
C ILE A 135 -0.53 -1.48 -7.16
N ALA A 136 -0.19 -2.77 -7.16
CA ALA A 136 -0.56 -3.70 -8.22
C ALA A 136 -1.11 -4.97 -7.59
N LEU A 137 -2.43 -5.05 -7.44
CA LEU A 137 -3.09 -6.16 -6.76
C LEU A 137 -3.62 -7.23 -7.72
N PHE A 138 -4.08 -6.87 -8.93
CA PHE A 138 -4.78 -7.79 -9.85
C PHE A 138 -4.21 -7.75 -11.28
#